data_AF-A0A9E0PV12-F1
#
_entry.id   AF-A0A9E0PV12-F1
#
_cell.length_a   1.000
_cell.length_b   1.000
_cell.length_c   1.000
_cell.angle_alpha   90.00
_cell.angle_beta   90.00
_cell.angle_gamma   90.00
#
_symmetry.space_group_name_H-M   'P 1'
#
loop_
_entity.id
_entity.type
_entity.pdbx_description
1 polymer ?
#
loop_
_entity_poly.entity_id
_entity_poly.type
_entity_poly.pdbx_seq_one_letter_code
_entity_poly.pdbx_strand_id
1 'polypeptide(L)' 'MKLTLKTPKPRNPLVAPSLQRKAGMHRTGGGASRQQAQAALRREVERLRPSP' A
#
# COMPACT_ATOMS: atom_id res chain seq x y z
N MET A 1 -38.70 -18.82 3.79
CA MET A 1 -38.87 -18.20 2.45
C MET A 1 -37.52 -18.19 1.74
N LYS A 2 -37.45 -18.67 0.49
CA LYS A 2 -36.19 -18.78 -0.27
C LYS A 2 -36.02 -17.57 -1.19
N LEU A 3 -35.00 -16.76 -0.94
CA LEU A 3 -34.71 -15.58 -1.74
C LEU A 3 -33.97 -16.02 -3.00
N THR A 4 -34.60 -15.88 -4.16
CA THR A 4 -34.01 -16.25 -5.45
C THR A 4 -33.56 -14.98 -6.14
N LEU A 5 -32.25 -14.71 -6.15
CA LEU A 5 -31.66 -13.55 -6.81
C LEU A 5 -31.33 -13.90 -8.26
N LYS A 6 -31.83 -13.09 -9.21
CA LYS A 6 -31.46 -13.20 -10.62
C LYS A 6 -30.13 -12.47 -10.84
N THR A 7 -29.12 -13.18 -11.34
CA THR A 7 -27.81 -12.61 -11.71
C THR A 7 -27.68 -12.51 -13.23
N PRO A 8 -28.23 -11.47 -13.88
CA PRO A 8 -28.12 -11.30 -15.32
C PRO A 8 -26.67 -11.06 -15.75
N LYS A 9 -26.33 -11.47 -16.97
CA LYS A 9 -25.02 -11.19 -17.57
C LYS A 9 -24.82 -9.66 -17.64
N PRO A 10 -23.66 -9.13 -17.22
CA PRO A 10 -23.40 -7.69 -17.32
C PRO A 10 -23.40 -7.27 -18.78
N ARG A 11 -24.03 -6.13 -19.08
CA ARG A 11 -24.09 -5.56 -20.44
C ARG A 11 -22.70 -5.25 -21.00
N ASN A 12 -21.76 -4.90 -20.13
CA ASN A 12 -20.37 -4.66 -20.46
C ASN A 12 -19.49 -5.72 -19.77
N PRO A 13 -18.72 -6.52 -20.54
CA PRO A 13 -17.86 -7.56 -19.97
C PRO A 13 -16.74 -7.02 -19.08
N LEU A 14 -16.39 -5.73 -19.20
CA LEU A 14 -15.33 -5.08 -18.43
C LEU A 14 -15.79 -4.57 -17.05
N VAL A 15 -17.09 -4.57 -16.74
CA VAL A 15 -17.61 -4.05 -15.46
C VAL A 15 -17.19 -4.91 -14.27
N ALA A 16 -17.31 -6.23 -14.38
CA ALA A 16 -16.90 -7.16 -13.33
C ALA A 16 -15.40 -7.01 -12.96
N PRO A 17 -14.44 -7.05 -13.91
CA PRO A 17 -13.03 -6.88 -13.57
C PRO A 17 -12.69 -5.45 -13.08
N SER A 18 -13.42 -4.43 -13.55
CA SER A 18 -13.20 -3.05 -13.09
C SER A 18 -13.62 -2.84 -11.64
N LEU A 19 -14.75 -3.43 -11.20
CA LEU A 19 -15.20 -3.38 -9.80
C LEU A 19 -14.27 -4.15 -8.85
N GLN A 20 -13.62 -5.20 -9.35
CA GLN A 20 -12.64 -5.98 -8.60
C GLN A 20 -11.27 -5.30 -8.53
N ARG A 21 -11.01 -4.31 -9.39
CA ARG A 21 -9.73 -3.60 -9.40
C ARG A 21 -9.58 -2.82 -8.10
N LYS A 22 -8.66 -3.27 -7.25
CA LYS A 22 -8.23 -2.53 -6.07
C LYS A 22 -6.92 -1.81 -6.40
N ALA A 23 -6.79 -0.57 -5.94
CA ALA A 23 -5.48 0.06 -5.90
C ALA A 23 -4.56 -0.84 -5.06
N GLY A 24 -3.37 -1.16 -5.57
CA GLY A 24 -2.38 -1.91 -4.81
C GLY A 24 -2.00 -1.15 -3.53
N MET A 25 -1.31 -1.83 -2.60
CA MET A 25 -0.83 -1.18 -1.38
C MET A 25 0.02 0.04 -1.73
N HIS A 26 -0.36 1.21 -1.20
CA HIS A 26 0.45 2.42 -1.30
C HIS A 26 1.78 2.16 -0.60
N ARG A 27 2.83 1.91 -1.39
CA ARG A 27 4.18 1.75 -0.85
C ARG A 27 4.76 3.12 -0.56
N THR A 28 5.54 3.20 0.51
CA THR A 28 6.39 4.37 0.76
C THR A 28 7.30 4.59 -0.44
N GLY A 29 7.27 5.79 -1.02
CA GLY A 29 8.12 6.13 -2.16
C GLY A 29 9.61 6.14 -1.79
N GLY A 30 10.48 6.16 -2.80
CA GLY A 30 11.94 6.15 -2.59
C GLY A 30 12.46 7.31 -1.72
N GLY A 31 11.78 8.46 -1.73
CA GLY A 31 12.11 9.58 -0.85
C GLY A 31 11.87 9.29 0.63
N ALA A 32 10.76 8.63 0.96
CA ALA A 32 10.45 8.22 2.34
C ALA A 32 11.46 7.17 2.85
N SER A 33 11.84 6.21 2.00
CA SER A 33 12.89 5.23 2.32
C SER A 33 14.24 5.91 2.59
N ARG A 34 14.63 6.91 1.78
CA ARG A 34 15.85 7.70 2.01
C ARG A 34 15.83 8.46 3.33
N GLN A 35 14.72 9.10 3.68
CA GLN A 35 14.58 9.82 4.96
C GLN A 35 14.70 8.87 6.15
N GLN A 36 14.05 7.70 6.08
CA GLN A 36 14.15 6.66 7.11
C GLN A 36 15.60 6.19 7.30
N ALA A 37 16.31 5.93 6.20
CA ALA A 37 17.71 5.52 6.23
C ALA A 37 18.60 6.61 6.86
N GLN A 38 18.41 7.89 6.49
CA GLN A 38 19.15 9.00 7.07
C GLN A 38 18.90 9.14 8.57
N ALA A 39 17.65 9.00 9.01
CA ALA A 39 17.29 9.07 10.43
C ALA A 39 17.85 7.88 11.23
N ALA A 40 17.92 6.68 10.63
CA ALA A 40 18.59 5.53 11.25
C ALA A 40 20.09 5.78 11.41
N LEU A 41 20.76 6.23 10.34
CA LEU A 41 22.19 6.53 10.35
C LEU A 41 22.56 7.58 11.41
N ARG A 42 21.79 8.68 11.49
CA ARG A 42 22.04 9.74 12.50
C ARG A 42 21.98 9.20 13.92
N ARG A 43 21.00 8.34 14.22
CA ARG A 43 20.85 7.71 15.55
C ARG A 43 22.04 6.82 15.88
N GLU A 44 22.56 6.10 14.88
CA GLU A 44 23.70 5.22 15.07
C GLU A 44 25.00 6.00 15.28
N VAL A 45 25.22 7.07 14.51
CA VAL A 45 26.35 7.99 14.72
C VAL A 45 26.30 8.62 16.10
N GLU A 46 25.12 9.07 16.55
CA GLU A 46 24.97 9.66 17.88
C GLU A 46 25.22 8.65 19.00
N ARG A 47 24.82 7.40 18.82
CA ARG A 47 25.13 6.33 19.78
C ARG A 47 26.63 6.05 19.88
N LEU A 48 27.34 6.09 18.76
CA LEU A 48 28.77 5.81 18.69
C LEU A 48 29.64 7.01 19.07
N ARG A 49 29.04 8.20 19.24
CA ARG A 49 29.79 9.38 19.69
C ARG A 49 30.26 9.16 21.12
N PRO A 50 31.58 9.19 21.37
CA PRO A 50 32.08 9.22 22.74
C PRO A 50 31.63 10.52 23.40
N SER A 51 31.16 10.42 24.65
CA SER A 51 30.94 11.59 25.50
C SER A 51 32.27 12.37 25.61
N PRO A 52 32.23 13.72 25.61
CA PRO A 52 33.41 14.52 25.92
C PRO A 52 33.98 14.19 27.30
#